data_AF-A0A7J5UPY7-F1
#
_entry.id   AF-A0A7J5UPY7-F1
#
_cell.length_a   1.000
_cell.length_b   1.000
_cell.length_c   1.000
_cell.angle_alpha   90.00
_cell.angle_beta   90.00
_cell.angle_gamma   90.00
#
_symmetry.space_group_name_H-M   'P 1'
#
loop_
_entity.id
_entity.type
_entity.pdbx_description
1 polymer ?
#
loop_
_entity_poly.entity_id
_entity_poly.type
_entity_poly.pdbx_seq_one_letter_code
_entity_poly.pdbx_strand_id
1 'polypeptide(L)'
;MRWLLRVPARRRAAAALVTADALLLARSPRHLVQVLAAACLPVLALAVPQPVPVVTIVLLVVGAYVAALATADGARQAHVAPALDALLPLSQRRVRLLRLAVPTAVLVVWSLGVFAALGWRYGDAAAWLALGVLGAPVWAAAVVRAAYRPLPDFSGPLVHTPMGALPPGMTTVVSKGPDVASLGAIPVLVALLLGAVPPALLVAQAVLAVVAVAVAARPGRPGR
;
A
#
# COMPACT_ATOMS: atom_id res chain seq x y z
N MET A 1 10.37 20.14 15.97
CA MET A 1 9.29 19.19 16.35
C MET A 1 8.83 19.42 17.80
N ARG A 2 8.33 20.61 18.15
CA ARG A 2 7.96 20.95 19.55
C ARG A 2 6.77 20.14 20.08
N TRP A 3 5.95 19.57 19.21
CA TRP A 3 4.78 18.78 19.60
C TRP A 3 5.12 17.38 20.14
N LEU A 4 6.26 16.78 19.74
CA LEU A 4 6.70 15.49 20.28
C LEU A 4 6.99 15.54 21.79
N LEU A 5 7.33 16.71 22.31
CA LEU A 5 7.51 16.94 23.75
C LEU A 5 6.19 16.84 24.52
N ARG A 6 5.05 17.06 23.86
CA ARG A 6 3.70 16.90 24.43
C ARG A 6 3.20 15.46 24.38
N VAL A 7 3.90 14.56 23.69
CA VAL A 7 3.53 13.14 23.60
C VAL A 7 4.02 12.41 24.85
N PRO A 8 3.18 11.57 25.50
CA PRO A 8 3.59 10.75 26.64
C PRO A 8 4.85 9.94 26.31
N ALA A 9 5.78 9.80 27.26
CA ALA A 9 7.06 9.12 27.06
C ALA A 9 6.90 7.74 26.39
N ARG A 10 5.91 6.96 26.83
CA ARG A 10 5.55 5.63 26.27
C ARG A 10 5.17 5.62 24.78
N ARG A 11 4.72 6.75 24.21
CA ARG A 11 4.32 6.89 22.79
C ARG A 11 5.34 7.65 21.97
N ARG A 12 6.39 8.18 22.59
CA ARG A 12 7.34 9.08 21.92
C ARG A 12 8.11 8.38 20.79
N ALA A 13 8.57 7.15 21.00
CA ALA A 13 9.23 6.35 19.96
C ALA A 13 8.29 6.07 18.77
N ALA A 14 7.03 5.72 19.06
CA ALA A 14 6.03 5.47 18.03
C ALA A 14 5.70 6.73 17.23
N ALA A 15 5.49 7.86 17.92
CA ALA A 15 5.25 9.15 17.29
C ALA A 15 6.45 9.61 16.46
N ALA A 16 7.67 9.46 16.98
CA ALA A 16 8.90 9.80 16.27
C ALA A 16 9.03 9.03 14.94
N LEU A 17 8.78 7.72 14.96
CA LEU A 17 8.82 6.89 13.77
C LEU A 17 7.81 7.33 12.70
N VAL A 18 6.54 7.49 13.10
CA VAL A 18 5.47 7.94 12.19
C VAL A 18 5.77 9.35 11.65
N THR A 19 6.31 10.24 12.49
CA THR A 19 6.71 11.58 12.02
C THR A 19 7.87 11.57 11.06
N ALA A 20 8.84 10.67 11.24
CA ALA A 20 9.98 10.56 10.35
C ALA A 20 9.51 10.11 8.96
N ASP A 21 8.67 9.07 8.91
CA ASP A 21 8.08 8.58 7.66
C ASP A 21 7.21 9.66 6.98
N ALA A 22 6.42 10.42 7.76
CA ALA A 22 5.58 11.49 7.23
C ALA A 22 6.41 12.66 6.67
N LEU A 23 7.49 13.06 7.37
CA LEU A 23 8.39 14.12 6.90
C LEU A 23 9.19 13.68 5.68
N LEU A 24 9.61 12.41 5.61
CA LEU A 24 10.28 11.86 4.44
C LEU A 24 9.39 11.97 3.21
N LEU A 25 8.12 11.57 3.32
CA LEU A 25 7.17 11.70 2.23
C LEU A 25 6.86 13.17 1.89
N ALA A 26 6.60 14.01 2.90
CA ALA A 26 6.29 15.42 2.70
C ALA A 26 7.44 16.21 2.04
N ARG A 27 8.68 15.76 2.21
CA ARG A 27 9.88 16.35 1.58
C ARG A 27 10.25 15.72 0.24
N SER A 28 9.51 14.72 -0.23
CA SER A 28 9.72 14.10 -1.54
C SER A 28 8.66 14.60 -2.52
N PRO A 29 8.89 15.75 -3.21
CA PRO A 29 7.91 16.30 -4.14
C PRO A 29 7.59 15.30 -5.26
N ARG A 30 8.58 14.52 -5.69
CA ARG A 30 8.40 13.43 -6.65
C ARG A 30 7.34 12.42 -6.18
N HIS A 31 7.36 12.01 -4.92
CA HIS A 31 6.40 11.03 -4.40
C HIS A 31 5.01 11.64 -4.19
N LEU A 32 4.92 12.91 -3.81
CA LEU A 32 3.64 13.62 -3.76
C LEU A 32 3.01 13.75 -5.16
N VAL A 33 3.81 14.14 -6.16
CA VAL A 33 3.37 14.19 -7.57
C VAL A 33 2.98 12.80 -8.05
N GLN A 34 3.72 11.75 -7.71
CA GLN A 34 3.38 10.37 -8.07
C GLN A 34 2.04 9.93 -7.48
N VAL A 35 1.74 10.24 -6.21
CA VAL A 35 0.44 9.91 -5.59
C VAL A 35 -0.70 10.60 -6.33
N LEU A 36 -0.54 11.89 -6.64
CA LEU A 36 -1.56 12.67 -7.37
C LEU A 36 -1.72 12.17 -8.81
N ALA A 37 -0.64 12.00 -9.55
CA ALA A 37 -0.65 11.51 -10.92
C ALA A 37 -1.26 10.10 -11.01
N ALA A 38 -1.00 9.24 -10.03
CA ALA A 38 -1.58 7.91 -9.95
C ALA A 38 -3.09 7.94 -9.68
N ALA A 39 -3.62 8.97 -9.00
CA ALA A 39 -5.07 9.17 -8.85
C ALA A 39 -5.74 9.55 -10.17
N CYS A 40 -5.04 10.26 -11.05
CA CYS A 40 -5.56 10.63 -12.37
C CYS A 40 -5.86 9.42 -13.24
N LEU A 41 -5.16 8.29 -13.08
CA LEU A 41 -5.35 7.09 -13.89
C LEU A 41 -6.81 6.56 -13.84
N PRO A 42 -7.37 6.17 -12.67
CA PRO A 42 -8.75 5.75 -12.60
C PRO A 42 -9.75 6.87 -12.89
N VAL A 43 -9.45 8.12 -12.52
CA VAL A 43 -10.37 9.24 -12.77
C VAL A 43 -10.54 9.51 -14.26
N LEU A 44 -9.44 9.49 -15.03
CA LEU A 44 -9.49 9.62 -16.49
C LEU A 44 -10.21 8.44 -17.13
N ALA A 45 -10.05 7.23 -16.60
CA ALA A 45 -10.79 6.06 -17.07
C ALA A 45 -12.31 6.24 -16.92
N LEU A 46 -12.76 6.89 -15.84
CA LEU A 46 -14.17 7.15 -15.55
C LEU A 46 -14.74 8.37 -16.29
N ALA A 47 -13.88 9.26 -16.80
CA ALA A 47 -14.30 10.43 -17.56
C ALA A 47 -14.84 10.09 -18.96
N VAL A 48 -14.52 8.91 -19.48
CA VAL A 48 -15.01 8.44 -20.78
C VAL A 48 -16.51 8.10 -20.69
N PRO A 49 -17.35 8.47 -21.68
CA PRO A 49 -18.80 8.20 -21.63
C PRO A 49 -19.16 6.72 -21.48
N GLN A 50 -18.38 5.84 -22.11
CA GLN A 50 -18.52 4.38 -22.09
C GLN A 50 -17.20 3.74 -21.67
N PRO A 51 -16.90 3.70 -20.36
CA PRO A 51 -15.64 3.16 -19.87
C PRO A 51 -15.60 1.64 -20.06
N VAL A 52 -14.51 1.12 -20.60
CA VAL A 52 -14.28 -0.33 -20.72
C VAL A 52 -13.96 -0.88 -19.32
N PRO A 53 -14.76 -1.81 -18.75
CA PRO A 53 -14.62 -2.23 -17.36
C PRO A 53 -13.23 -2.75 -17.00
N VAL A 54 -12.63 -3.54 -17.89
CA VAL A 54 -11.28 -4.10 -17.71
C VAL A 54 -10.23 -2.99 -17.64
N VAL A 55 -10.34 -1.95 -18.48
CA VAL A 55 -9.39 -0.83 -18.48
C VAL A 55 -9.53 -0.02 -17.19
N THR A 56 -10.75 0.27 -16.74
CA THR A 56 -11.00 0.96 -15.48
C THR A 56 -10.45 0.20 -14.28
N ILE A 57 -10.67 -1.12 -14.24
CA ILE A 57 -10.10 -2.02 -13.23
C ILE A 57 -8.58 -1.94 -13.22
N VAL A 58 -7.94 -2.10 -14.37
CA VAL A 58 -6.48 -2.08 -14.49
C VAL A 58 -5.92 -0.73 -14.04
N LEU A 59 -6.50 0.38 -14.51
CA LEU A 59 -6.04 1.72 -14.13
C LEU A 59 -6.28 2.03 -12.65
N LEU A 60 -7.35 1.51 -12.04
CA LEU A 60 -7.57 1.63 -10.60
C LEU A 60 -6.52 0.87 -9.80
N VAL A 61 -6.30 -0.41 -10.13
CA VAL A 61 -5.35 -1.27 -9.40
C VAL A 61 -3.92 -0.74 -9.57
N VAL A 62 -3.53 -0.40 -10.80
CA VAL A 62 -2.21 0.17 -11.09
C VAL A 62 -2.05 1.52 -10.41
N GLY A 63 -3.05 2.41 -10.49
CA GLY A 63 -3.04 3.70 -9.81
C GLY A 63 -2.89 3.56 -8.29
N ALA A 64 -3.69 2.70 -7.66
CA ALA A 64 -3.62 2.45 -6.23
C ALA A 64 -2.25 1.90 -5.82
N TYR A 65 -1.72 0.93 -6.57
CA TYR A 65 -0.43 0.33 -6.27
C TYR A 65 0.74 1.30 -6.49
N VAL A 66 0.72 2.09 -7.58
CA VAL A 66 1.74 3.11 -7.86
C VAL A 66 1.71 4.23 -6.81
N ALA A 67 0.52 4.67 -6.38
CA ALA A 67 0.37 5.62 -5.28
C ALA A 67 0.95 5.05 -3.98
N ALA A 68 0.63 3.79 -3.67
CA ALA A 68 1.13 3.11 -2.49
C ALA A 68 2.67 2.99 -2.50
N LEU A 69 3.28 2.66 -3.65
CA LEU A 69 4.74 2.54 -3.79
C LEU A 69 5.48 3.83 -3.45
N ALA A 70 4.87 4.99 -3.68
CA ALA A 70 5.44 6.31 -3.36
C ALA A 70 5.57 6.54 -1.84
N THR A 71 4.81 5.79 -1.03
CA THR A 71 4.76 5.93 0.44
C THR A 71 5.67 4.94 1.17
N ALA A 72 6.32 4.02 0.45
CA ALA A 72 7.03 2.88 1.03
C ALA A 72 8.48 3.15 1.45
N ASP A 73 9.01 4.35 1.20
CA ASP A 73 10.45 4.63 1.41
C ASP A 73 10.91 4.47 2.84
N GLY A 74 10.11 4.90 3.82
CA GLY A 74 10.44 4.73 5.23
C GLY A 74 10.69 3.25 5.57
N ALA A 75 9.83 2.36 5.07
CA ALA A 75 10.00 0.92 5.22
C ALA A 75 11.18 0.35 4.43
N ARG A 76 11.49 0.90 3.24
CA ARG A 76 12.66 0.47 2.44
C ARG A 76 13.97 0.84 3.13
N GLN A 77 14.08 2.06 3.63
CA GLN A 77 15.27 2.52 4.37
C GLN A 77 15.47 1.71 5.65
N ALA A 78 14.38 1.39 6.35
CA ALA A 78 14.40 0.52 7.52
C ALA A 78 14.95 -0.88 7.23
N HIS A 79 14.56 -1.44 6.08
CA HIS A 79 15.04 -2.76 5.69
C HIS A 79 16.54 -2.78 5.40
N VAL A 80 17.09 -1.69 4.86
CA VAL A 80 18.54 -1.55 4.59
C VAL A 80 19.35 -1.38 5.88
N ALA A 81 18.78 -0.75 6.91
CA ALA A 81 19.45 -0.48 8.19
C ALA A 81 18.68 -1.06 9.40
N PRO A 82 18.53 -2.40 9.51
CA PRO A 82 17.74 -3.03 10.57
C PRO A 82 18.30 -2.78 11.98
N ALA A 83 19.61 -2.47 12.08
CA ALA A 83 20.24 -2.07 13.33
C ALA A 83 19.62 -0.78 13.92
N LEU A 84 19.18 0.17 13.08
CA LEU A 84 18.52 1.39 13.54
C LEU A 84 17.15 1.10 14.16
N ASP A 85 16.40 0.17 13.58
CA ASP A 85 15.12 -0.28 14.14
C ASP A 85 15.31 -1.02 15.48
N ALA A 86 16.45 -1.69 15.68
CA ALA A 86 16.78 -2.37 16.94
C ALA A 86 17.12 -1.40 18.09
N LEU A 87 17.51 -0.16 17.79
CA LEU A 87 17.74 0.88 18.80
C LEU A 87 16.44 1.48 19.35
N LEU A 88 15.31 1.26 18.66
CA LEU A 88 14.01 1.71 19.14
C LEU A 88 13.53 0.80 20.28
N PRO A 89 12.94 1.35 21.36
CA PRO A 89 12.33 0.56 22.43
C PRO A 89 10.96 -0.01 21.99
N LEU A 90 10.93 -0.69 20.84
CA LEU A 90 9.74 -1.20 20.17
C LEU A 90 10.01 -2.61 19.64
N SER A 91 9.01 -3.50 19.71
CA SER A 91 9.12 -4.80 19.05
C SER A 91 9.07 -4.67 17.53
N GLN A 92 9.72 -5.58 16.81
CA GLN A 92 9.76 -5.60 15.33
C GLN A 92 8.35 -5.58 14.71
N ARG A 93 7.40 -6.32 15.31
CA ARG A 93 5.99 -6.30 14.89
C ARG A 93 5.37 -4.90 15.06
N ARG A 94 5.68 -4.19 16.16
CA ARG A 94 5.17 -2.85 16.42
C ARG A 94 5.76 -1.83 15.45
N VAL A 95 7.05 -1.93 15.12
CA VAL A 95 7.70 -1.09 14.11
C VAL A 95 7.00 -1.26 12.75
N ARG A 96 6.79 -2.50 12.30
CA ARG A 96 6.07 -2.76 11.04
C ARG A 96 4.64 -2.21 11.04
N LEU A 97 3.91 -2.33 12.14
CA LEU A 97 2.57 -1.73 12.26
C LEU A 97 2.60 -0.20 12.17
N LEU A 98 3.58 0.44 12.80
CA LEU A 98 3.72 1.90 12.75
C LEU A 98 4.10 2.39 11.36
N ARG A 99 4.89 1.62 10.60
CA ARG A 99 5.23 1.91 9.21
C ARG A 99 4.07 1.78 8.23
N LEU A 100 2.94 1.20 8.65
CA LEU A 100 1.71 1.23 7.87
C LEU A 100 0.94 2.54 8.03
N ALA A 101 1.20 3.33 9.08
CA ALA A 101 0.38 4.49 9.42
C ALA A 101 0.39 5.56 8.31
N VAL A 102 1.59 5.94 7.83
CA VAL A 102 1.74 6.95 6.79
C VAL A 102 1.19 6.47 5.43
N PRO A 103 1.56 5.28 4.91
CA PRO A 103 0.95 4.72 3.71
C PRO A 103 -0.57 4.65 3.79
N THR A 104 -1.13 4.17 4.92
CA THR A 104 -2.58 4.03 5.08
C THR A 104 -3.26 5.39 5.07
N ALA A 105 -2.74 6.38 5.80
CA ALA A 105 -3.33 7.72 5.83
C ALA A 105 -3.36 8.37 4.43
N VAL A 106 -2.25 8.27 3.69
CA VAL A 106 -2.15 8.80 2.32
C VAL A 106 -3.12 8.07 1.39
N LEU A 107 -3.18 6.74 1.48
CA LEU A 107 -4.05 5.93 0.64
C LEU A 107 -5.53 6.08 1.00
N VAL A 108 -5.88 6.42 2.23
CA VAL A 108 -7.25 6.83 2.59
C VAL A 108 -7.61 8.11 1.85
N VAL A 109 -6.76 9.14 1.91
CA VAL A 109 -7.02 10.41 1.19
C VAL A 109 -7.12 10.18 -0.32
N TRP A 110 -6.19 9.39 -0.89
CA TRP A 110 -6.21 9.00 -2.29
C TRP A 110 -7.50 8.25 -2.65
N SER A 111 -7.91 7.28 -1.81
CA SER A 111 -9.10 6.46 -2.05
C SER A 111 -10.37 7.28 -1.93
N LEU A 112 -10.45 8.24 -1.00
CA LEU A 112 -11.61 9.15 -0.92
C LEU A 112 -11.81 9.92 -2.22
N GLY A 113 -10.74 10.44 -2.82
CA GLY A 113 -10.84 11.15 -4.11
C GLY A 113 -11.29 10.25 -5.26
N VAL A 114 -10.67 9.07 -5.41
CA VAL A 114 -10.97 8.14 -6.51
C VAL A 114 -12.33 7.48 -6.35
N PHE A 115 -12.70 7.06 -5.14
CA PHE A 115 -13.97 6.40 -4.87
C PHE A 115 -15.14 7.38 -4.79
N ALA A 116 -14.91 8.67 -4.52
CA ALA A 116 -15.91 9.71 -4.75
C ALA A 116 -16.31 9.78 -6.24
N ALA A 117 -15.34 9.70 -7.16
CA ALA A 117 -15.63 9.68 -8.59
C ALA A 117 -16.41 8.42 -9.00
N LEU A 118 -16.11 7.26 -8.40
CA LEU A 118 -16.90 6.04 -8.59
C LEU A 118 -18.33 6.18 -8.07
N GLY A 119 -18.51 6.75 -6.87
CA GLY A 119 -19.83 7.03 -6.29
C GLY A 119 -20.64 8.03 -7.10
N TRP A 120 -19.98 9.03 -7.70
CA TRP A 120 -20.64 9.95 -8.63
C TRP A 120 -21.11 9.25 -9.91
N ARG A 121 -20.33 8.29 -10.41
CA ARG A 121 -20.63 7.56 -11.65
C ARG A 121 -21.69 6.47 -11.49
N TYR A 122 -21.59 5.68 -10.42
CA TYR A 122 -22.43 4.50 -10.19
C TYR A 122 -23.55 4.73 -9.16
N GLY A 123 -23.59 5.90 -8.52
CA GLY A 123 -24.48 6.17 -7.39
C GLY A 123 -23.91 5.61 -6.07
N ASP A 124 -24.66 5.82 -4.99
CA ASP A 124 -24.31 5.37 -3.62
C ASP A 124 -22.88 5.74 -3.19
N ALA A 125 -22.62 7.05 -3.14
CA ALA A 125 -21.31 7.59 -2.78
C ALA A 125 -20.83 7.10 -1.40
N ALA A 126 -21.74 6.89 -0.44
CA ALA A 126 -21.39 6.41 0.88
C ALA A 126 -20.76 5.01 0.84
N ALA A 127 -21.35 4.08 0.09
CA ALA A 127 -20.84 2.72 0.01
C ALA A 127 -19.50 2.65 -0.74
N TRP A 128 -19.32 3.42 -1.82
CA TRP A 128 -18.03 3.51 -2.52
C TRP A 128 -16.94 4.12 -1.64
N LEU A 129 -17.23 5.21 -0.93
CA LEU A 129 -16.27 5.82 -0.01
C LEU A 129 -15.89 4.84 1.11
N ALA A 130 -16.86 4.13 1.69
CA ALA A 130 -16.60 3.11 2.70
C ALA A 130 -15.69 2.00 2.15
N LEU A 131 -15.94 1.51 0.94
CA LEU A 131 -15.12 0.50 0.29
C LEU A 131 -13.68 0.99 0.06
N GLY A 132 -13.51 2.23 -0.41
CA GLY A 132 -12.19 2.84 -0.62
C GLY A 132 -11.40 2.99 0.68
N VAL A 133 -12.06 3.46 1.76
CA VAL A 133 -11.45 3.59 3.09
C VAL A 133 -11.02 2.23 3.64
N LEU A 134 -11.87 1.20 3.51
CA LEU A 134 -11.54 -0.17 3.91
C LEU A 134 -10.46 -0.81 3.02
N GLY A 135 -10.33 -0.37 1.77
CA GLY A 135 -9.31 -0.81 0.82
C GLY A 135 -7.92 -0.23 1.09
N ALA A 136 -7.82 1.01 1.58
CA ALA A 136 -6.54 1.70 1.78
C ALA A 136 -5.49 0.91 2.60
N PRO A 137 -5.84 0.25 3.73
CA PRO A 137 -4.88 -0.56 4.50
C PRO A 137 -4.31 -1.75 3.72
N VAL A 138 -5.06 -2.31 2.76
CA VAL A 138 -4.58 -3.43 1.92
C VAL A 138 -3.40 -2.99 1.07
N TRP A 139 -3.55 -1.86 0.37
CA TRP A 139 -2.51 -1.31 -0.48
C TRP A 139 -1.27 -0.92 0.33
N ALA A 140 -1.48 -0.30 1.51
CA ALA A 140 -0.41 0.01 2.46
C ALA A 140 0.33 -1.26 2.93
N ALA A 141 -0.41 -2.30 3.30
CA ALA A 141 0.15 -3.57 3.73
C ALA A 141 0.96 -4.26 2.61
N ALA A 142 0.45 -4.24 1.38
CA ALA A 142 1.14 -4.78 0.23
C ALA A 142 2.52 -4.14 0.01
N VAL A 143 2.60 -2.80 0.01
CA VAL A 143 3.85 -2.09 -0.26
C VAL A 143 4.83 -2.11 0.91
N VAL A 144 4.35 -2.10 2.15
CA VAL A 144 5.23 -2.28 3.32
C VAL A 144 5.79 -3.71 3.33
N ARG A 145 4.99 -4.72 3.01
CA ARG A 145 5.49 -6.10 2.86
C ARG A 145 6.48 -6.22 1.70
N ALA A 146 6.25 -5.52 0.60
CA ALA A 146 7.20 -5.44 -0.52
C ALA A 146 8.52 -4.79 -0.11
N ALA A 147 8.48 -3.74 0.72
CA ALA A 147 9.66 -3.02 1.18
C ALA A 147 10.58 -3.87 2.07
N TYR A 148 10.00 -4.80 2.84
CA TYR A 148 10.73 -5.74 3.72
C TYR A 148 11.05 -7.09 3.04
N ARG A 149 11.04 -7.15 1.71
CA ARG A 149 11.46 -8.36 0.99
C ARG A 149 12.99 -8.53 1.08
N PRO A 150 13.51 -9.76 1.25
CA PRO A 150 14.94 -10.02 1.24
C PRO A 150 15.61 -9.41 0.00
N LEU A 151 16.85 -8.93 0.17
CA LEU A 151 17.63 -8.47 -0.98
C LEU A 151 17.78 -9.61 -1.99
N PRO A 152 17.61 -9.33 -3.28
CA PRO A 152 17.77 -10.34 -4.32
C PRO A 152 19.19 -10.91 -4.28
N ASP A 153 19.30 -12.23 -4.33
CA ASP A 153 20.59 -12.88 -4.57
C ASP A 153 20.87 -12.89 -6.08
N PHE A 154 21.94 -12.21 -6.47
CA PHE A 154 22.42 -12.11 -7.85
C PHE A 154 23.60 -13.05 -8.15
N SER A 155 24.04 -13.84 -7.17
CA SER A 155 25.18 -14.77 -7.32
C SER A 155 24.82 -16.10 -7.99
N GLY A 156 23.53 -16.42 -8.09
CA GLY A 156 23.04 -17.65 -8.70
C GLY A 156 23.02 -17.65 -10.23
N PRO A 157 22.94 -18.83 -10.87
CA PRO A 157 22.89 -18.97 -12.32
C PRO A 157 21.67 -18.26 -12.91
N LEU A 158 21.86 -17.61 -14.06
CA LEU A 158 20.80 -16.87 -14.75
C LEU A 158 19.67 -17.81 -15.18
N VAL A 159 18.43 -17.37 -14.96
CA VAL A 159 17.22 -18.07 -15.41
C VAL A 159 16.88 -17.54 -16.81
N HIS A 160 16.91 -18.41 -17.80
CA HIS A 160 16.49 -18.04 -19.15
C HIS A 160 14.96 -17.94 -19.23
N THR A 161 14.47 -16.79 -19.68
CA THR A 161 13.05 -16.56 -19.96
C THR A 161 12.87 -16.14 -21.42
N PRO A 162 11.64 -16.17 -21.97
CA PRO A 162 11.37 -15.66 -23.32
C PRO A 162 11.75 -14.19 -23.50
N MET A 163 11.81 -13.40 -22.42
CA MET A 163 12.20 -11.99 -22.42
C MET A 163 13.71 -11.76 -22.18
N GLY A 164 14.50 -12.82 -22.13
CA GLY A 164 15.94 -12.78 -21.87
C GLY A 164 16.35 -13.48 -20.57
N ALA A 165 17.65 -13.47 -20.29
CA ALA A 165 18.21 -14.05 -19.08
C ALA A 165 17.96 -13.12 -17.88
N LEU A 166 17.26 -13.62 -16.86
CA LEU A 166 16.98 -12.90 -15.63
C LEU A 166 17.77 -13.50 -14.47
N PRO A 167 18.39 -12.67 -13.62
CA PRO A 167 18.97 -13.15 -12.38
C PRO A 167 17.91 -13.82 -11.48
N PRO A 168 18.24 -14.91 -10.79
CA PRO A 168 17.27 -15.68 -10.00
C PRO A 168 16.61 -14.82 -8.91
N GLY A 169 17.35 -13.88 -8.30
CA GLY A 169 16.82 -12.94 -7.32
C GLY A 169 15.66 -12.05 -7.84
N MET A 170 15.52 -11.84 -9.15
CA MET A 170 14.44 -11.02 -9.72
C MET A 170 13.04 -11.60 -9.47
N THR A 171 12.90 -12.92 -9.35
CA THR A 171 11.60 -13.58 -9.12
C THR A 171 10.97 -13.21 -7.77
N THR A 172 11.80 -13.01 -6.74
CA THR A 172 11.36 -12.58 -5.40
C THR A 172 11.00 -11.09 -5.32
N VAL A 173 11.57 -10.26 -6.21
CA VAL A 173 11.25 -8.84 -6.35
C VAL A 173 9.84 -8.65 -6.89
N VAL A 174 9.43 -9.52 -7.82
CA VAL A 174 8.15 -9.44 -8.52
C VAL A 174 6.99 -9.95 -7.67
N SER A 175 7.20 -10.94 -6.79
CA SER A 175 6.11 -11.65 -6.12
C SER A 175 5.70 -11.05 -4.76
N LYS A 176 6.64 -10.54 -3.95
CA LYS A 176 6.32 -10.03 -2.60
C LYS A 176 5.71 -8.63 -2.65
N GLY A 177 4.41 -8.53 -2.38
CA GLY A 177 3.65 -7.27 -2.33
C GLY A 177 2.47 -7.30 -3.29
N PRO A 178 2.70 -7.47 -4.60
CA PRO A 178 1.63 -7.58 -5.59
C PRO A 178 0.62 -8.68 -5.28
N ASP A 179 1.05 -9.81 -4.72
CA ASP A 179 0.17 -10.88 -4.24
C ASP A 179 -0.90 -10.40 -3.23
N VAL A 180 -0.48 -9.63 -2.21
CA VAL A 180 -1.40 -9.05 -1.22
C VAL A 180 -2.29 -7.98 -1.83
N ALA A 181 -1.74 -7.16 -2.73
CA ALA A 181 -2.49 -6.13 -3.43
C ALA A 181 -3.60 -6.75 -4.30
N SER A 182 -3.27 -7.76 -5.12
CA SER A 182 -4.21 -8.43 -6.01
C SER A 182 -5.31 -9.17 -5.23
N LEU A 183 -4.95 -9.95 -4.21
CA LEU A 183 -5.93 -10.68 -3.41
C LEU A 183 -6.81 -9.74 -2.58
N GLY A 184 -6.23 -8.71 -1.98
CA GLY A 184 -6.97 -7.77 -1.15
C GLY A 184 -7.80 -6.75 -1.95
N ALA A 185 -7.57 -6.63 -3.27
CA ALA A 185 -8.39 -5.81 -4.16
C ALA A 185 -9.64 -6.53 -4.67
N ILE A 186 -9.79 -7.85 -4.45
CA ILE A 186 -10.90 -8.65 -5.00
C ILE A 186 -12.28 -8.01 -4.74
N PRO A 187 -12.65 -7.54 -3.54
CA PRO A 187 -13.96 -6.93 -3.34
C PRO A 187 -14.15 -5.64 -4.14
N VAL A 188 -13.09 -4.85 -4.34
CA VAL A 188 -13.11 -3.66 -5.21
C VAL A 188 -13.35 -4.05 -6.67
N LEU A 189 -12.69 -5.11 -7.14
CA LEU A 189 -12.88 -5.63 -8.49
C LEU A 189 -14.33 -6.11 -8.71
N VAL A 190 -14.87 -6.86 -7.75
CA VAL A 190 -16.26 -7.34 -7.80
C VAL A 190 -17.24 -6.17 -7.79
N ALA A 191 -17.02 -5.16 -6.94
CA ALA A 191 -17.86 -3.97 -6.89
C ALA A 191 -17.88 -3.21 -8.23
N LEU A 192 -16.72 -3.07 -8.89
CA LEU A 192 -16.62 -2.44 -10.21
C LEU A 192 -17.36 -3.22 -11.29
N LEU A 193 -17.28 -4.56 -11.28
CA LEU A 193 -17.99 -5.41 -12.23
C LEU A 193 -19.50 -5.36 -12.02
N LEU A 194 -19.95 -5.24 -10.78
CA LEU A 194 -21.37 -5.11 -10.42
C LEU A 194 -21.90 -3.69 -10.64
N GLY A 195 -21.03 -2.68 -10.67
CA GLY A 195 -21.43 -1.27 -10.65
C GLY A 195 -22.10 -0.86 -9.33
N ALA A 196 -21.91 -1.62 -8.26
CA ALA A 196 -22.53 -1.39 -6.96
C ALA A 196 -21.68 -1.98 -5.84
N VAL A 197 -21.91 -1.53 -4.60
CA VAL A 197 -21.20 -2.03 -3.42
C VAL A 197 -22.17 -2.74 -2.47
N PRO A 198 -22.46 -4.03 -2.69
CA PRO A 198 -23.20 -4.84 -1.72
C PRO A 198 -22.56 -4.80 -0.32
N PRO A 199 -23.35 -4.78 0.77
CA PRO A 199 -22.81 -4.76 2.14
C PRO A 199 -21.84 -5.91 2.44
N ALA A 200 -22.04 -7.08 1.82
CA ALA A 200 -21.14 -8.22 1.94
C ALA A 200 -19.69 -7.91 1.47
N LEU A 201 -19.53 -7.04 0.45
CA LEU A 201 -18.20 -6.64 -0.03
C LEU A 201 -17.48 -5.74 0.97
N LEU A 202 -18.20 -4.91 1.73
CA LEU A 202 -17.60 -4.09 2.80
C LEU A 202 -17.06 -4.98 3.92
N VAL A 203 -17.83 -5.99 4.33
CA VAL A 203 -17.39 -6.98 5.33
C VAL A 203 -16.17 -7.75 4.83
N ALA A 204 -16.21 -8.25 3.59
CA ALA A 204 -15.08 -8.95 2.98
C ALA A 204 -13.83 -8.06 2.90
N GLN A 205 -13.99 -6.80 2.49
CA GLN A 205 -12.89 -5.83 2.41
C GLN A 205 -12.29 -5.54 3.79
N ALA A 206 -13.12 -5.38 4.83
CA ALA A 206 -12.66 -5.17 6.19
C ALA A 206 -11.85 -6.38 6.70
N VAL A 207 -12.32 -7.60 6.45
CA VAL A 207 -11.60 -8.84 6.80
C VAL A 207 -10.26 -8.91 6.07
N LEU A 208 -10.24 -8.65 4.76
CA LEU A 208 -9.02 -8.66 3.96
C LEU A 208 -8.03 -7.57 4.40
N ALA A 209 -8.50 -6.39 4.78
CA ALA A 209 -7.68 -5.32 5.34
C ALA A 209 -6.99 -5.77 6.65
N VAL A 210 -7.74 -6.39 7.57
CA VAL A 210 -7.19 -6.93 8.81
C VAL A 210 -6.15 -8.02 8.53
N VAL A 211 -6.45 -8.95 7.62
CA VAL A 211 -5.52 -10.02 7.22
C VAL A 211 -4.25 -9.43 6.59
N ALA A 212 -4.38 -8.48 5.67
CA ALA A 212 -3.26 -7.85 4.99
C ALA A 212 -2.34 -7.13 6.00
N VAL A 213 -2.91 -6.34 6.91
CA VAL A 213 -2.17 -5.68 8.00
C VAL A 213 -1.47 -6.70 8.90
N ALA A 214 -2.16 -7.78 9.27
CA ALA A 214 -1.58 -8.84 10.09
C ALA A 214 -0.41 -9.55 9.38
N VAL A 215 -0.54 -9.81 8.07
CA VAL A 215 0.50 -10.43 7.25
C VAL A 215 1.71 -9.50 7.08
N ALA A 216 1.49 -8.22 6.81
CA ALA A 216 2.56 -7.22 6.69
C ALA A 216 3.33 -7.02 8.02
N ALA A 217 2.62 -7.07 9.14
CA ALA A 217 3.20 -6.90 10.48
C ALA A 217 4.04 -8.09 10.95
N ARG A 218 3.94 -9.27 10.33
CA ARG A 218 4.72 -10.46 10.73
C ARG A 218 6.20 -10.25 10.42
N PRO A 219 7.10 -10.31 11.41
CA PRO A 219 8.54 -10.32 11.16
C PRO A 219 8.93 -11.57 10.36
N GLY A 220 9.97 -11.46 9.53
CA GLY A 220 10.61 -12.65 8.96
C GLY A 220 11.21 -13.51 10.05
N ARG A 221 11.21 -14.84 9.89
CA ARG A 221 11.96 -15.72 10.78
C ARG A 221 13.46 -15.42 10.61
N PRO A 222 14.25 -15.33 11.69
CA PRO A 222 15.70 -15.26 11.55
C PRO A 222 16.15 -16.50 10.78
N GLY A 223 16.90 -16.28 9.69
CA GLY A 223 17.51 -17.36 8.93
C GLY A 223 18.39 -18.20 9.85
N ARG A 224 18.21 -19.52 9.80
CA ARG A 224 19.21 -20.47 10.27
C ARG A 224 20.29 -20.58 9.22
#